data_AF-A0A2M7YS23-F1
#
_entry.id   AF-A0A2M7YS23-F1
#
_cell.length_a   1.000
_cell.length_b   1.000
_cell.length_c   1.000
_cell.angle_alpha   90.00
_cell.angle_beta   90.00
_cell.angle_gamma   90.00
#
_symmetry.space_group_name_H-M   'P 1'
#
loop_
_entity.id
_entity.type
_entity.pdbx_description
1 polymer ?
#
loop_
_entity_poly.entity_id
_entity_poly.type
_entity_poly.pdbx_seq_one_letter_code
_entity_poly.pdbx_strand_id
1 'polypeptide(L)'
;MARGAKKELISQREYARRRGVTHVAVQRAVKAGRISTVNGKIDPALADQQWHENTDQSKPLNRITGNPKQSRPPGEPPEPMDMGGADEIVGGPSTATGYAKARAARELYQAQLAKLELDRKRGTLVRADEVRL
;
A
#
# COMPACT_ATOMS: atom_id res chain seq x y z
N MET A 1 -2.27 50.56 -5.24
CA MET A 1 -1.92 49.85 -6.49
C MET A 1 -1.38 48.48 -6.13
N ALA A 2 -2.20 47.43 -6.26
CA ALA A 2 -1.77 46.06 -5.98
C ALA A 2 -0.73 45.68 -7.04
N ARG A 3 0.53 45.46 -6.65
CA ARG A 3 1.54 44.89 -7.55
C ARG A 3 1.01 43.52 -7.94
N GLY A 4 0.55 43.38 -9.19
CA GLY A 4 0.20 42.09 -9.75
C GLY A 4 1.42 41.19 -9.56
N ALA A 5 1.29 40.20 -8.67
CA ALA A 5 2.34 39.21 -8.46
C ALA A 5 2.68 38.63 -9.84
N LYS A 6 3.95 38.73 -10.23
CA LYS A 6 4.43 38.18 -11.51
C LYS A 6 4.07 36.70 -11.53
N LYS A 7 3.05 36.36 -12.31
CA LYS A 7 2.61 34.98 -12.52
C LYS A 7 3.62 34.31 -13.42
N GLU A 8 4.73 33.87 -12.84
CA GLU A 8 5.77 33.13 -13.56
C GLU A 8 5.22 31.76 -13.93
N LEU A 9 4.71 31.64 -15.15
CA LEU A 9 4.28 30.36 -15.68
C LEU A 9 5.51 29.57 -16.15
N ILE A 10 6.00 28.68 -15.30
CA ILE A 10 7.17 27.85 -15.55
C ILE A 10 6.78 26.43 -16.02
N SER A 11 7.69 25.76 -16.70
CA SER A 11 7.49 24.35 -17.08
C SER A 11 7.48 23.45 -15.85
N GLN A 12 6.76 22.33 -15.91
CA GLN A 12 6.72 21.33 -14.82
C GLN A 12 8.12 20.83 -14.43
N ARG A 13 9.04 20.71 -15.40
CA ARG A 13 10.43 20.29 -15.15
C ARG A 13 11.22 21.36 -14.41
N GLU A 14 11.00 22.62 -14.73
CA GLU A 14 11.67 23.73 -14.07
C GLU A 14 11.18 23.89 -12.64
N TYR A 15 9.86 23.80 -12.42
CA TYR A 15 9.27 23.79 -11.08
C TYR A 15 9.83 22.65 -10.22
N ALA A 16 9.94 21.44 -10.78
CA ALA A 16 10.53 20.30 -10.09
C ALA A 16 11.98 20.60 -9.63
N ARG A 17 12.79 21.22 -10.49
CA ARG A 17 14.16 21.63 -10.16
C ARG A 17 14.20 22.70 -9.06
N ARG A 18 13.38 23.76 -9.16
CA ARG A 18 13.33 24.83 -8.16
C ARG A 18 12.94 24.31 -6.77
N ARG A 19 12.08 23.30 -6.72
CA ARG A 19 11.58 22.70 -5.48
C ARG A 19 12.40 21.50 -4.98
N GLY A 20 13.38 21.04 -5.75
CA GLY A 20 14.21 19.88 -5.38
C GLY A 20 13.46 18.54 -5.42
N VAL A 21 12.36 18.43 -6.17
CA VAL A 21 11.60 17.19 -6.33
C VAL A 21 11.79 16.61 -7.73
N THR A 22 11.48 15.32 -7.90
CA THR A 22 11.55 14.70 -9.23
C THR A 22 10.42 15.18 -10.13
N HIS A 23 10.68 15.32 -11.44
CA HIS A 23 9.65 15.69 -12.41
C HIS A 23 8.45 14.72 -12.39
N VAL A 24 8.70 13.43 -12.16
CA VAL A 24 7.66 12.40 -12.02
C VAL A 24 6.77 12.66 -10.81
N ALA A 25 7.31 13.15 -9.69
CA ALA A 25 6.51 13.51 -8.52
C ALA A 25 5.55 14.67 -8.84
N VAL A 26 6.04 15.70 -9.55
CA VAL A 26 5.21 16.81 -10.04
C VAL A 26 4.14 16.30 -11.01
N GLN A 27 4.50 15.46 -11.96
CA GLN A 27 3.55 14.89 -12.93
C GLN A 27 2.45 14.07 -12.22
N ARG A 28 2.80 13.27 -11.21
CA ARG A 28 1.83 12.53 -10.40
C ARG A 28 0.94 13.45 -9.59
N ALA A 29 1.47 14.53 -9.03
CA ALA A 29 0.70 15.50 -8.28
C ALA A 29 -0.29 16.26 -9.16
N VAL A 30 0.12 16.64 -10.39
CA VAL A 30 -0.77 17.21 -11.41
C VAL A 30 -1.85 16.21 -11.82
N LYS A 31 -1.48 14.96 -12.14
CA LYS A 31 -2.43 13.91 -12.53
C LYS A 31 -3.44 13.58 -11.42
N ALA A 32 -3.01 13.65 -10.15
CA ALA A 32 -3.87 13.46 -8.99
C ALA A 32 -4.73 14.69 -8.66
N GLY A 33 -4.62 15.78 -9.42
CA GLY A 33 -5.37 17.02 -9.18
C GLY A 33 -4.91 17.83 -7.97
N ARG A 34 -3.75 17.50 -7.37
CA ARG A 34 -3.20 18.22 -6.20
C ARG A 34 -2.56 19.55 -6.56
N ILE A 35 -2.06 19.68 -7.79
CA ILE A 35 -1.45 20.91 -8.31
C ILE A 35 -2.21 21.31 -9.56
N SER A 36 -2.64 22.57 -9.60
CA SER A 36 -3.25 23.18 -10.77
C SER A 36 -2.20 23.57 -11.82
N THR A 37 -2.56 23.38 -13.09
CA THR A 37 -1.74 23.85 -14.23
C THR A 37 -2.57 24.78 -15.09
N VAL A 38 -1.95 25.82 -15.62
CA VAL A 38 -2.58 26.78 -16.53
C VAL A 38 -1.92 26.61 -17.89
N ASN A 39 -2.68 26.12 -18.88
CA ASN A 39 -2.18 25.84 -20.24
C ASN A 39 -0.90 24.98 -20.24
N GLY A 40 -0.83 24.00 -19.32
CA GLY A 40 0.32 23.09 -19.16
C GLY A 40 1.52 23.66 -18.40
N LYS A 41 1.47 24.92 -17.96
CA LYS A 41 2.49 25.57 -17.12
C LYS A 41 2.06 25.64 -15.65
N ILE A 42 3.03 25.68 -14.75
CA ILE A 42 2.84 25.75 -13.30
C ILE A 42 3.14 27.16 -12.83
N ASP A 43 2.28 27.71 -11.96
CA ASP A 43 2.57 28.89 -11.16
C ASP A 43 3.24 28.41 -9.85
N PRO A 44 4.53 28.73 -9.62
CA PRO A 44 5.29 28.17 -8.51
C PRO A 44 4.71 28.55 -7.15
N ALA A 45 4.22 29.78 -6.99
CA ALA A 45 3.72 30.25 -5.69
C ALA A 45 2.41 29.54 -5.29
N LEU A 46 1.49 29.39 -6.25
CA LEU A 46 0.22 28.69 -6.01
C LEU A 46 0.42 27.19 -5.89
N ALA A 47 1.26 26.60 -6.75
CA ALA A 47 1.59 25.19 -6.68
C ALA A 47 2.25 24.83 -5.36
N ASP A 48 2.99 25.77 -4.76
CA ASP A 48 3.63 25.56 -3.48
C ASP A 48 2.65 25.39 -2.33
N GLN A 49 1.65 26.26 -2.26
CA GLN A 49 0.55 26.19 -1.30
C GLN A 49 -0.29 24.94 -1.52
N GLN A 50 -0.71 24.70 -2.77
CA GLN A 50 -1.51 23.53 -3.14
C GLN A 50 -0.81 22.21 -2.83
N TRP A 51 0.51 22.15 -2.98
CA TRP A 51 1.29 20.98 -2.60
C TRP A 51 1.21 20.73 -1.09
N HIS A 52 1.38 21.75 -0.25
CA HIS A 52 1.33 21.59 1.20
C HIS A 52 -0.07 21.26 1.71
N GLU A 53 -1.09 21.93 1.20
CA GLU A 53 -2.49 21.72 1.60
C GLU A 53 -3.01 20.33 1.20
N ASN A 54 -2.66 19.86 0.00
CA ASN A 54 -3.20 18.60 -0.55
C ASN A 54 -2.28 17.39 -0.34
N THR A 55 -1.08 17.56 0.23
CA THR A 55 -0.19 16.45 0.54
C THR A 55 -0.47 15.92 1.93
N ASP A 56 -1.28 14.88 1.97
CA ASP A 56 -1.50 14.06 3.16
C ASP A 56 -0.22 13.27 3.53
N GLN A 57 0.48 13.73 4.57
CA GLN A 57 1.68 13.10 5.10
C GLN A 57 1.41 11.75 5.79
N SER A 58 0.15 11.46 6.11
CA SER A 58 -0.25 10.21 6.79
C SER A 58 -0.30 9.01 5.85
N LYS A 59 -0.28 9.23 4.53
CA LYS A 59 -0.17 8.15 3.54
C LYS A 59 1.27 7.64 3.49
N PRO A 60 1.55 6.40 3.95
CA PRO A 60 2.87 5.84 3.80
C PRO A 60 3.20 5.78 2.31
N LEU A 61 4.34 6.38 1.92
CA LEU A 61 4.95 6.15 0.62
C LEU A 61 5.03 4.65 0.43
N ASN A 62 4.26 4.11 -0.54
CA ASN A 62 4.16 2.68 -0.89
C ASN A 62 5.36 1.88 -0.38
N ARG A 63 5.26 1.37 0.85
CA ARG A 63 6.30 0.58 1.47
C ARG A 63 6.23 -0.76 0.77
N ILE A 64 7.11 -1.00 -0.21
CA ILE A 64 7.44 -2.33 -0.77
C ILE A 64 6.26 -3.16 -1.33
N THR A 65 5.06 -2.62 -1.37
CA THR A 65 3.88 -3.32 -1.89
C THR A 65 3.48 -2.63 -3.18
N GLY A 66 4.28 -2.86 -4.22
CA GLY A 66 3.88 -2.55 -5.59
C GLY A 66 2.52 -3.21 -5.83
N ASN A 67 1.58 -2.43 -6.35
CA ASN A 67 0.26 -2.87 -6.74
C ASN A 67 0.37 -4.02 -7.76
N PRO A 68 0.08 -5.29 -7.43
CA PRO A 68 0.00 -6.29 -8.47
C PRO A 68 -1.24 -5.98 -9.29
N LYS A 69 -1.04 -5.47 -10.52
CA LYS A 69 -2.06 -5.54 -11.57
C LYS A 69 -2.21 -7.01 -11.94
N GLN A 70 -2.93 -7.77 -11.12
CA GLN A 70 -3.46 -9.08 -11.44
C GLN A 70 -4.89 -9.09 -10.90
N SER A 71 -5.77 -8.30 -11.53
CA SER A 71 -7.20 -8.49 -11.40
C SER A 71 -7.54 -9.78 -12.15
N ARG A 72 -7.56 -10.90 -11.43
CA ARG A 72 -8.09 -12.15 -11.96
C ARG A 72 -9.61 -11.99 -12.14
N PRO A 73 -10.19 -12.35 -13.30
CA PRO A 73 -11.64 -12.28 -13.46
C PRO A 73 -12.32 -13.24 -12.45
N PRO A 74 -13.38 -12.81 -11.74
CA PRO A 74 -14.11 -13.68 -10.84
C PRO A 74 -14.80 -14.81 -11.61
N GLY A 75 -14.47 -16.07 -11.34
CA GLY A 75 -15.19 -17.23 -11.90
C GLY A 75 -14.39 -18.52 -12.05
N GLU A 76 -13.07 -18.48 -11.95
CA GLU A 76 -12.25 -19.68 -12.16
C GLU A 76 -11.92 -20.37 -10.82
N PRO A 77 -12.26 -21.66 -10.64
CA PRO A 77 -11.87 -22.42 -9.46
C PRO A 77 -10.34 -22.44 -9.33
N PRO A 78 -9.78 -22.34 -8.11
CA PRO A 78 -8.35 -22.50 -7.95
C PRO A 78 -7.98 -23.94 -8.33
N GLU A 79 -7.15 -24.10 -9.37
CA GLU A 79 -6.50 -25.38 -9.59
C GLU A 79 -5.68 -25.76 -8.34
N PRO A 80 -5.74 -27.02 -7.88
CA PRO A 80 -4.93 -27.46 -6.76
C PRO A 80 -3.46 -27.33 -7.17
N MET A 81 -2.75 -26.38 -6.55
CA MET A 81 -1.30 -26.33 -6.65
C MET A 81 -0.76 -27.65 -6.10
N ASP A 82 -0.13 -28.42 -6.99
CA ASP A 82 0.61 -29.63 -6.68
C ASP A 82 1.68 -29.30 -5.63
N MET A 83 1.39 -29.64 -4.37
CA MET A 83 2.37 -29.65 -3.29
C MET A 83 3.23 -30.89 -3.49
N GLY A 84 4.14 -30.81 -4.45
CA GLY A 84 5.21 -31.77 -4.65
C GLY A 84 6.04 -31.86 -3.37
N GLY A 85 5.75 -32.88 -2.56
CA GLY A 85 6.63 -33.32 -1.49
C GLY A 85 7.83 -34.02 -2.11
N ALA A 86 9.02 -33.45 -1.92
CA ALA A 86 10.27 -34.20 -1.96
C ALA A 86 11.34 -33.43 -1.20
N ASP A 87 11.73 -34.06 -0.10
CA ASP A 87 13.01 -34.09 0.59
C ASP A 87 14.24 -33.39 -0.02
N GLU A 88 15.11 -32.95 0.90
CA GLU A 88 16.52 -32.53 0.75
C GLU A 88 16.93 -31.56 -0.39
N ILE A 89 17.24 -30.31 -0.04
CA ILE A 89 18.58 -29.73 -0.35
C ILE A 89 18.97 -28.67 0.70
N VAL A 90 20.10 -28.94 1.37
CA VAL A 90 20.84 -28.04 2.25
C VAL A 90 21.45 -26.88 1.44
N GLY A 91 21.29 -25.65 1.92
CA GLY A 91 22.24 -24.55 1.67
C GLY A 91 21.77 -23.40 0.75
N GLY A 92 21.47 -22.24 1.35
CA GLY A 92 21.41 -20.95 0.64
C GLY A 92 20.39 -19.95 1.21
N PRO A 93 20.70 -18.64 1.33
CA PRO A 93 19.98 -17.70 2.18
C PRO A 93 18.64 -17.28 1.57
N SER A 94 17.60 -18.08 1.80
CA SER A 94 16.25 -17.82 1.32
C SER A 94 15.39 -17.21 2.44
N THR A 95 15.75 -16.01 2.90
CA THR A 95 14.97 -15.27 3.92
C THR A 95 13.52 -14.99 3.44
N ALA A 96 13.30 -14.91 2.13
CA ALA A 96 11.99 -14.78 1.52
C ALA A 96 11.08 -16.02 1.73
N THR A 97 11.64 -17.24 1.67
CA THR A 97 10.86 -18.47 1.93
C THR A 97 10.61 -18.70 3.42
N GLY A 98 11.58 -18.35 4.27
CA GLY A 98 11.41 -18.41 5.73
C GLY A 98 10.35 -17.44 6.25
N TYR A 99 10.36 -16.18 5.77
CA TYR A 99 9.37 -15.18 6.16
C TYR A 99 7.95 -15.52 5.67
N ALA A 100 7.82 -16.00 4.43
CA ALA A 100 6.53 -16.44 3.90
C ALA A 100 5.94 -17.61 4.72
N LYS A 101 6.78 -18.60 5.08
CA LYS A 101 6.38 -19.70 5.97
C LYS A 101 5.98 -19.21 7.36
N ALA A 102 6.75 -18.30 7.96
CA ALA A 102 6.45 -17.74 9.28
C ALA A 102 5.12 -16.95 9.28
N ARG A 103 4.84 -16.20 8.21
CA ARG A 103 3.59 -15.47 8.04
C ARG A 103 2.39 -16.41 7.90
N ALA A 104 2.50 -17.44 7.06
CA ALA A 104 1.45 -18.43 6.88
C ALA A 104 1.11 -19.14 8.20
N ALA A 105 2.13 -19.52 8.98
CA ALA A 105 1.92 -20.12 10.30
C ALA A 105 1.17 -19.16 11.25
N ARG A 106 1.58 -17.89 11.30
CA ARG A 106 0.91 -16.87 12.14
C ARG A 106 -0.56 -16.69 11.75
N GLU A 107 -0.84 -16.57 10.45
CA GLU A 107 -2.20 -16.37 9.94
C GLU A 107 -3.09 -17.59 10.24
N LEU A 108 -2.56 -18.81 10.13
CA LEU A 108 -3.26 -20.04 10.49
C LEU A 108 -3.64 -20.08 11.98
N TYR A 109 -2.70 -19.79 12.89
CA TYR A 109 -2.99 -19.79 14.32
C TYR A 109 -4.01 -18.71 14.70
N GLN A 110 -3.93 -17.53 14.07
CA GLN A 110 -4.91 -16.47 14.28
C GLN A 110 -6.30 -16.89 13.80
N ALA A 111 -6.40 -17.58 12.66
CA ALA A 111 -7.66 -18.10 12.15
C ALA A 111 -8.26 -19.16 13.09
N GLN A 112 -7.42 -20.07 13.63
CA GLN A 112 -7.85 -21.08 14.59
C GLN A 112 -8.37 -20.45 15.89
N LEU A 113 -7.67 -19.44 16.42
CA LEU A 113 -8.14 -18.70 17.60
C LEU A 113 -9.46 -17.98 17.35
N ALA A 114 -9.59 -17.28 16.21
CA ALA A 114 -10.81 -16.59 15.84
C ALA A 114 -12.00 -17.56 15.70
N LYS A 115 -11.76 -18.76 15.16
CA LYS A 115 -12.78 -19.82 15.09
C LYS A 115 -13.22 -20.26 16.49
N LEU A 116 -12.30 -20.55 17.39
CA LEU A 116 -12.62 -20.94 18.76
C LEU A 116 -13.39 -19.85 19.52
N GLU A 117 -13.02 -18.58 19.34
CA GLU A 117 -13.76 -17.45 19.92
C GLU A 117 -15.18 -17.32 19.38
N LEU A 118 -15.34 -17.54 18.07
CA LEU A 118 -16.63 -17.51 17.41
C LEU A 118 -17.51 -18.66 17.91
N ASP A 119 -16.97 -19.87 18.03
CA ASP A 119 -17.70 -21.04 18.54
C ASP A 119 -18.09 -20.85 20.01
N ARG A 120 -17.23 -20.21 20.82
CA ARG A 120 -17.56 -19.80 22.20
C ARG A 120 -18.68 -18.76 22.23
N LYS A 121 -18.62 -17.72 21.38
CA LYS A 121 -19.68 -16.69 21.28
C LYS A 121 -21.01 -17.25 20.79
N ARG A 122 -20.96 -18.27 19.92
CA ARG A 122 -22.15 -19.01 19.46
C ARG A 122 -22.72 -19.96 20.52
N GLY A 123 -22.07 -20.10 21.67
CA GLY A 123 -22.49 -21.02 22.74
C GLY A 123 -22.25 -22.49 22.40
N THR A 124 -21.50 -22.79 21.34
CA THR A 124 -21.14 -24.15 20.92
C THR A 124 -19.96 -24.70 21.73
N LEU A 125 -19.12 -23.84 22.30
CA LEU A 125 -17.94 -24.22 23.07
C LEU A 125 -17.95 -23.59 24.48
N VAL A 126 -17.79 -24.42 25.50
CA VAL A 126 -17.66 -24.03 26.92
C VAL A 126 -16.27 -24.47 27.42
N ARG A 127 -15.68 -23.74 28.38
CA ARG A 127 -14.39 -24.14 28.97
C ARG A 127 -14.57 -25.41 29.80
N ALA A 128 -13.59 -26.32 29.72
CA ALA A 128 -13.63 -27.56 30.48
C ALA A 128 -13.72 -27.31 32.00
N ASP A 129 -13.10 -26.24 32.49
CA ASP A 129 -13.13 -25.83 33.90
C ASP A 129 -14.54 -25.42 34.40
N GLU A 130 -15.43 -25.00 33.49
CA GLU A 130 -16.81 -24.58 33.82
C GLU A 130 -17.76 -25.79 33.90
N VAL A 131 -17.38 -26.95 33.35
CA VAL A 131 -18.24 -28.14 33.25
C VAL A 131 -17.84 -29.23 34.26
N ARG A 132 -16.59 -29.23 34.74
CA ARG A 132 -16.10 -30.24 35.67
C ARG A 132 -16.40 -29.83 37.12
N LEU A 133 -17.57 -30.25 37.60
CA LEU A 133 -17.97 -30.23 39.03
C LEU A 133 -17.28 -31.35 39.82
#